data_AF-A0A973FYX4-F1
#
_entry.id   AF-A0A973FYX4-F1
#
_cell.length_a   1.000
_cell.length_b   1.000
_cell.length_c   1.000
_cell.angle_alpha   90.00
_cell.angle_beta   90.00
_cell.angle_gamma   90.00
#
_symmetry.space_group_name_H-M   'P 1'
#
loop_
_entity.id
_entity.type
_entity.pdbx_description
1 polymer ?
#
loop_
_entity_poly.entity_id
_entity_poly.type
_entity_poly.pdbx_seq_one_letter_code
_entity_poly.pdbx_strand_id
1 'polypeptide(L)' 'MFYKQNNSGYRQAVPGVWMKTLVYGEKTLFTEFKLEAGFTLPRHAHEHEQTGYLVAGEIKLTIGETTYDVLPGDSWCIP' A
#
# COMPACT_ATOMS: atom_id res chain seq x y z
N MET A 1 3.52 -18.28 7.58
CA MET A 1 4.56 -18.52 6.54
C MET A 1 5.74 -17.57 6.76
N PHE A 2 6.95 -17.89 6.30
CA PHE A 2 8.10 -16.98 6.34
C PHE A 2 8.43 -16.49 4.93
N TYR A 3 8.81 -15.22 4.80
CA TYR A 3 9.20 -14.62 3.52
C TYR A 3 10.61 -14.02 3.62
N LYS A 4 11.51 -14.45 2.71
CA LYS A 4 12.85 -13.86 2.57
C LYS A 4 12.80 -12.73 1.54
N GLN A 5 13.31 -11.56 1.92
CA GLN A 5 13.35 -10.37 1.07
C GLN A 5 13.99 -10.67 -0.29
N ASN A 6 13.35 -10.15 -1.35
CA ASN A 6 13.88 -10.08 -2.71
C ASN A 6 13.11 -9.02 -3.52
N ASN A 7 13.67 -8.63 -4.67
CA ASN A 7 13.13 -7.58 -5.53
C ASN A 7 12.30 -8.08 -6.73
N SER A 8 11.97 -9.37 -6.81
CA SER A 8 11.20 -9.97 -7.92
C SER A 8 9.71 -10.15 -7.59
N GLY A 9 8.85 -10.44 -8.57
CA GLY A 9 7.47 -10.86 -8.29
C GLY A 9 6.48 -9.74 -7.93
N TYR A 10 6.82 -8.49 -8.24
CA TYR A 10 5.82 -7.42 -8.27
C TYR A 10 4.93 -7.59 -9.48
N ARG A 11 3.64 -7.31 -9.30
CA ARG A 11 2.67 -7.16 -10.38
C ARG A 11 2.19 -5.72 -10.44
N GLN A 12 1.94 -5.23 -11.64
CA GLN A 12 1.36 -3.91 -11.83
C GLN A 12 -0.15 -3.99 -11.53
N ALA A 13 -0.62 -3.24 -10.54
CA ALA A 13 -2.03 -3.18 -10.17
C ALA A 13 -2.78 -2.18 -11.06
N VAL A 14 -2.19 -1.00 -11.22
CA VAL A 14 -2.57 0.05 -12.17
C VAL A 14 -1.26 0.70 -12.68
N PRO A 15 -1.27 1.50 -13.75
CA PRO A 15 -0.06 2.16 -14.25
C PRO A 15 0.72 2.87 -13.12
N GLY A 16 2.03 2.63 -13.04
CA GLY A 16 2.93 3.18 -12.02
C GLY A 16 2.72 2.68 -10.58
N VAL A 17 1.76 1.79 -10.32
CA VAL A 17 1.53 1.20 -8.99
C VAL A 17 1.78 -0.28 -9.05
N TRP A 18 2.83 -0.69 -8.35
CA TRP A 18 3.29 -2.07 -8.28
C TRP A 18 2.99 -2.63 -6.90
N MET A 19 2.55 -3.89 -6.84
CA MET A 19 2.24 -4.55 -5.57
C MET A 19 2.85 -5.94 -5.52
N LYS A 20 3.19 -6.38 -4.31
CA LYS A 20 3.69 -7.72 -4.04
C LYS A 20 3.20 -8.23 -2.71
N THR A 21 2.45 -9.33 -2.73
CA THR A 21 2.08 -10.04 -1.52
C THR A 21 3.34 -10.68 -0.91
N LEU A 22 3.62 -10.39 0.35
CA LEU A 22 4.78 -10.92 1.08
C LEU A 22 4.39 -12.17 1.86
N VAL A 23 3.41 -12.04 2.75
CA VAL A 23 2.84 -13.14 3.54
C VAL A 23 1.34 -12.93 3.75
N TYR A 24 0.63 -14.01 4.06
CA TYR A 24 -0.79 -13.98 4.39
C TYR A 24 -1.16 -15.12 5.35
N GLY A 25 -2.33 -15.00 5.96
CA GLY A 25 -2.98 -16.02 6.78
C GLY A 25 -4.49 -16.02 6.54
N GLU A 26 -5.27 -16.57 7.48
CA GLU A 26 -6.73 -16.63 7.34
C GLU A 26 -7.41 -15.27 7.32
N LYS A 27 -6.86 -14.30 8.05
CA LYS A 27 -7.47 -12.97 8.26
C LYS A 27 -6.52 -11.81 7.97
N THR A 28 -5.29 -12.10 7.55
CA THR A 28 -4.26 -11.09 7.36
C THR A 28 -3.61 -11.25 6.01
N LEU A 29 -3.34 -10.10 5.38
CA LEU A 29 -2.58 -9.99 4.16
C LEU A 29 -1.52 -8.91 4.38
N PHE A 30 -0.25 -9.26 4.18
CA PHE A 30 0.83 -8.28 4.21
C PHE A 30 1.39 -8.12 2.80
N THR A 31 1.25 -6.90 2.27
CA THR A 31 1.60 -6.56 0.89
C THR A 31 2.49 -5.33 0.89
N GLU A 32 3.52 -5.36 0.05
CA GLU A 32 4.34 -4.18 -0.23
C GLU A 32 3.87 -3.51 -1.52
N PHE A 33 3.78 -2.18 -1.50
CA PHE A 33 3.48 -1.36 -2.66
C PHE A 33 4.70 -0.50 -3.04
N LYS A 34 4.91 -0.32 -4.34
CA LYS A 34 5.86 0.65 -4.90
C LYS A 34 5.09 1.54 -5.86
N LEU A 35 5.07 2.83 -5.56
CA LEU A 35 4.31 3.84 -6.30
C LEU A 35 5.29 4.77 -7.00
N GLU A 36 5.15 4.90 -8.32
CA GLU A 36 5.88 5.86 -9.13
C GLU A 36 5.24 7.25 -9.00
N ALA A 37 6.06 8.29 -8.92
CA ALA A 37 5.59 9.67 -8.82
C ALA A 37 4.76 10.06 -10.05
N GLY A 38 3.67 10.80 -9.82
CA GLY A 38 2.75 11.26 -10.87
C GLY A 38 1.65 10.27 -11.25
N PHE A 39 1.72 9.01 -10.80
CA PHE A 39 0.63 8.05 -10.97
C PHE A 39 -0.34 8.07 -9.79
N THR A 40 -1.60 7.74 -10.06
CA THR A 40 -2.68 7.74 -9.07
C THR A 40 -3.24 6.34 -8.89
N LEU A 41 -3.30 5.88 -7.64
CA LEU A 41 -4.15 4.75 -7.26
C LEU A 41 -5.60 5.26 -7.14
N PRO A 42 -6.54 4.80 -7.97
CA PRO A 42 -7.91 5.29 -7.92
C PRO A 42 -8.57 5.01 -6.57
N ARG A 43 -9.53 5.87 -6.19
CA ARG A 43 -10.34 5.63 -4.99
C ARG A 43 -11.10 4.30 -5.12
N HIS A 44 -11.08 3.54 -4.04
CA HIS A 44 -11.75 2.25 -3.91
C HIS A 44 -12.07 1.99 -2.43
N ALA A 45 -12.74 0.87 -2.14
CA ALA A 45 -13.10 0.45 -0.80
C ALA A 45 -12.99 -1.07 -0.66
N HIS A 46 -12.85 -1.53 0.57
CA HIS A 46 -12.79 -2.95 0.94
C HIS A 46 -13.75 -3.23 2.10
N GLU A 47 -14.22 -4.47 2.21
CA GLU A 47 -14.97 -4.94 3.38
C GLU A 47 -14.05 -5.23 4.58
N HIS A 48 -12.74 -5.28 4.34
CA HIS A 48 -11.73 -5.61 5.34
C HIS A 48 -10.93 -4.36 5.71
N GLU A 49 -10.65 -4.21 7.01
CA GLU A 49 -9.78 -3.15 7.53
C GLU A 49 -8.39 -3.22 6.86
N GLN A 50 -7.89 -2.05 6.48
CA GLN A 50 -6.56 -1.88 5.89
C GLN A 50 -5.72 -0.91 6.72
N THR A 51 -4.54 -1.37 7.13
CA THR A 51 -3.50 -0.50 7.68
C THR A 51 -2.35 -0.32 6.70
N GLY A 52 -1.73 0.85 6.73
CA GLY A 52 -0.58 1.18 5.89
C GLY A 52 0.49 1.94 6.67
N TYR A 53 1.74 1.76 6.26
CA TYR A 53 2.91 2.43 6.81
C TYR A 53 3.80 2.88 5.65
N LEU A 54 4.16 4.17 5.61
CA LEU A 54 5.04 4.68 4.57
C LEU A 54 6.50 4.44 4.93
N VAL A 55 7.16 3.55 4.20
CA VAL A 55 8.58 3.21 4.44
C VAL A 55 9.52 4.29 3.88
N ALA A 56 9.24 4.80 2.68
CA ALA A 56 10.07 5.78 1.99
C ALA A 56 9.26 6.54 0.93
N GLY A 57 9.74 7.74 0.56
CA GLY A 57 9.07 8.62 -0.41
C GLY A 57 8.01 9.50 0.24
N GLU A 58 7.03 9.94 -0.55
CA GLU A 58 5.92 10.79 -0.13
C GLU A 58 4.65 10.38 -0.86
N ILE A 59 3.49 10.51 -0.21
CA ILE A 59 2.19 10.19 -0.81
C ILE A 59 1.16 11.26 -0.41
N LYS A 60 0.40 11.78 -1.37
CA LYS A 60 -0.87 12.45 -1.08
C LYS A 60 -1.96 11.39 -0.95
N LEU A 61 -2.35 11.07 0.28
CA LEU A 61 -3.34 10.03 0.59
C LEU A 61 -4.68 10.66 0.95
N THR A 62 -5.74 10.30 0.23
CA THR A 62 -7.11 10.71 0.58
C THR A 62 -7.88 9.56 1.21
N ILE A 63 -8.38 9.75 2.43
CA ILE A 63 -9.26 8.82 3.15
C ILE A 63 -10.57 9.53 3.45
N GLY A 64 -11.69 9.01 2.96
CA GLY A 64 -12.97 9.71 3.05
C GLY A 64 -12.89 11.06 2.31
N GLU A 65 -13.12 12.15 3.01
CA GLU A 65 -13.04 13.52 2.48
C GLU A 65 -11.70 14.22 2.80
N THR A 66 -10.85 13.61 3.62
CA THR A 66 -9.61 14.23 4.11
C THR A 66 -8.42 13.77 3.29
N THR A 67 -7.56 14.71 2.90
CA THR A 67 -6.28 14.40 2.25
C THR A 67 -5.12 14.73 3.18
N TYR A 68 -4.15 13.82 3.23
CA TYR A 68 -2.96 13.89 4.06
C TYR A 68 -1.72 13.91 3.18
N ASP A 69 -0.75 14.75 3.54
CA ASP A 69 0.62 14.65 3.05
C ASP A 69 1.36 13.64 3.94
N VAL A 70 1.56 12.43 3.44
CA VAL A 70 2.14 11.30 4.19
C VAL A 70 3.64 11.25 3.93
N LEU A 71 4.42 11.25 5.00
CA LEU A 71 5.88 11.19 5.00
C LEU A 71 6.40 9.86 5.61
N PRO A 72 7.67 9.51 5.39
CA PRO A 72 8.22 8.26 5.91
C PRO A 72 8.09 8.18 7.44
N GLY A 73 7.54 7.07 7.93
CA GLY A 73 7.22 6.90 9.34
C GLY A 73 5.74 7.09 9.69
N ASP A 74 4.98 7.80 8.84
CA ASP A 74 3.54 7.95 9.03
C ASP A 74 2.81 6.64 8.72
N SER A 75 1.67 6.46 9.39
CA SER A 75 0.80 5.29 9.22
C SER A 75 -0.66 5.68 9.27
N TRP A 76 -1.51 4.83 8.73
CA TRP A 76 -2.96 5.04 8.68
C TRP A 76 -3.72 3.73 8.85
N CYS A 77 -4.98 3.88 9.24
CA CYS A 77 -5.97 2.81 9.29
C CYS A 77 -7.22 3.25 8.53
N ILE A 78 -7.75 2.37 7.69
CA ILE A 78 -9.02 2.51 6.98
C ILE A 78 -9.87 1.31 7.39
N PRO A 79 -10.89 1.51 8.25
CA PRO A 79 -11.76 0.43 8.72
C PRO A 79 -12.69 -0.09 7.62
#